data_AF-A0A2U2XEE1-F1
#
_entry.id   AF-A0A2U2XEE1-F1
#
_cell.length_a   1.000
_cell.length_b   1.000
_cell.length_c   1.000
_cell.angle_alpha   90.00
_cell.angle_beta   90.00
_cell.angle_gamma   90.00
#
_symmetry.space_group_name_H-M   'P 1'
#
loop_
_entity.id
_entity.type
_entity.pdbx_description
1 polymer ?
#
loop_
_entity_poly.entity_id
_entity_poly.type
_entity_poly.pdbx_seq_one_letter_code
_entity_poly.pdbx_strand_id
1 'polypeptide(L)'
;MNYSSETHVQDYTSLSTTKRPKLLSLLLLLSSIYILSTLTAVTQRLIDGPMTQVQLEQQMSALYGETQILVNQGASPEYMQSTQKIVENSRYINNEVFYLSNYSLLGTLIVGLISVFLMFFGFKIGLCVYLVYSILPIITMYLITPAGLILETPILIIAFSSAVLLFLYTIGFNKLDEAKKAANA
;
A
#
# COMPACT_ATOMS: atom_id res chain seq x y z
N MET A 1 39.37 -24.51 50.22
CA MET A 1 38.78 -23.43 49.42
C MET A 1 38.06 -24.07 48.24
N ASN A 2 36.73 -24.13 48.30
CA ASN A 2 35.89 -24.77 47.31
C ASN A 2 35.23 -23.66 46.49
N TYR A 3 35.65 -23.46 45.25
CA TYR A 3 35.05 -22.48 44.33
C TYR A 3 33.97 -23.20 43.52
N SER A 4 32.76 -23.28 44.06
CA SER A 4 31.56 -23.59 43.29
C SER A 4 31.11 -22.33 42.56
N SER A 5 31.61 -22.11 41.35
CA SER A 5 31.06 -21.14 40.41
C SER A 5 29.75 -21.70 39.86
N GLU A 6 28.64 -21.32 40.48
CA GLU A 6 27.30 -21.50 39.90
C GLU A 6 27.20 -20.56 38.69
N THR A 7 27.48 -21.09 37.51
CA THR A 7 27.08 -20.44 36.26
C THR A 7 25.57 -20.50 36.18
N HIS A 8 24.91 -19.41 36.53
CA HIS A 8 23.54 -19.13 36.12
C HIS A 8 23.50 -19.06 34.59
N VAL A 9 23.27 -20.21 33.95
CA VAL A 9 22.83 -20.26 32.57
C VAL A 9 21.43 -19.66 32.57
N GLN A 10 21.33 -18.37 32.21
CA GLN A 10 20.05 -17.75 31.92
C GLN A 10 19.40 -18.57 30.80
N ASP A 11 18.33 -19.26 31.13
CA ASP A 11 17.51 -20.00 30.19
C ASP A 11 16.81 -18.98 29.28
N TYR A 12 17.36 -18.73 28.10
CA TYR A 12 16.77 -17.84 27.09
C TYR A 12 15.55 -18.46 26.38
N THR A 13 15.00 -19.55 26.92
CA THR A 13 13.98 -20.37 26.26
C THR A 13 12.59 -20.14 26.84
N SER A 14 12.15 -18.89 26.87
CA SER A 14 10.71 -18.62 26.76
C SER A 14 10.47 -17.48 25.77
N LEU A 15 10.63 -17.79 24.49
CA LEU A 15 9.86 -17.13 23.44
C LEU A 15 8.39 -17.29 23.84
N SER A 16 7.86 -16.32 24.59
CA SER A 16 6.46 -16.32 25.00
C SER A 16 5.61 -16.56 23.77
N THR A 17 4.99 -17.73 23.69
CA THR A 17 4.15 -18.15 22.57
C THR A 17 2.78 -17.47 22.71
N THR A 18 2.79 -16.15 22.95
CA THR A 18 1.59 -15.34 22.99
C THR A 18 0.97 -15.43 21.60
N LYS A 19 -0.11 -16.22 21.51
CA LYS A 19 -0.81 -16.50 20.27
C LYS A 19 -1.29 -15.18 19.68
N ARG A 20 -0.78 -14.82 18.49
CA ARG A 20 -1.14 -13.57 17.83
C ARG A 20 -2.66 -13.51 17.57
N PRO A 21 -3.31 -12.36 17.81
CA PRO A 21 -4.72 -12.18 17.48
C PRO A 21 -4.98 -12.49 16.00
N LYS A 22 -6.03 -13.28 15.72
CA LYS A 22 -6.39 -13.69 14.36
C LYS A 22 -6.56 -12.49 13.41
N LEU A 23 -7.13 -11.39 13.91
CA LEU A 23 -7.32 -10.16 13.15
C LEU A 23 -5.99 -9.58 12.67
N LEU A 24 -4.99 -9.47 13.56
CA LEU A 24 -3.68 -8.94 13.20
C LEU A 24 -2.99 -9.82 12.15
N SER A 25 -3.05 -11.15 12.32
CA SER A 25 -2.50 -12.09 11.34
C SER A 25 -3.18 -11.98 9.97
N LEU A 26 -4.50 -11.81 9.92
CA LEU A 26 -5.25 -11.64 8.68
C LEU A 26 -4.87 -10.34 7.97
N LEU A 27 -4.80 -9.22 8.70
CA LEU A 27 -4.41 -7.93 8.13
C LEU A 27 -2.99 -7.97 7.59
N LEU A 28 -2.04 -8.56 8.32
CA LEU A 28 -0.67 -8.73 7.86
C LEU A 28 -0.60 -9.57 6.59
N LEU A 29 -1.34 -10.68 6.51
CA LEU A 29 -1.39 -11.50 5.31
C LEU A 29 -1.94 -10.71 4.11
N LEU A 30 -3.06 -10.00 4.30
CA LEU A 30 -3.71 -9.24 3.23
C LEU A 30 -2.80 -8.10 2.72
N SER A 31 -2.17 -7.36 3.63
CA SER A 31 -1.22 -6.30 3.27
C SER A 31 0.02 -6.86 2.59
N SER A 32 0.58 -7.99 3.05
CA SER A 32 1.71 -8.64 2.39
C SER A 32 1.38 -9.05 0.95
N ILE A 33 0.22 -9.70 0.74
CA ILE A 33 -0.21 -10.10 -0.61
C ILE A 33 -0.35 -8.87 -1.50
N TYR A 34 -1.05 -7.84 -1.03
CA TYR A 34 -1.23 -6.60 -1.80
C TYR A 34 0.10 -5.95 -2.17
N ILE A 35 1.02 -5.79 -1.21
CA ILE A 35 2.30 -5.13 -1.44
C ILE A 35 3.17 -5.95 -2.41
N LEU A 36 3.24 -7.27 -2.23
CA LEU A 36 4.02 -8.14 -3.11
C LEU A 36 3.45 -8.17 -4.53
N SER A 37 2.14 -8.29 -4.69
CA SER A 37 1.49 -8.23 -6.01
C SER A 37 1.77 -6.89 -6.70
N THR A 38 1.67 -5.78 -5.97
CA THR A 38 1.95 -4.44 -6.52
C THR A 38 3.43 -4.28 -6.87
N LEU A 39 4.34 -4.80 -6.03
CA LEU A 39 5.78 -4.78 -6.28
C LEU A 39 6.14 -5.52 -7.56
N THR A 40 5.58 -6.73 -7.76
CA THR A 40 5.74 -7.48 -9.00
C THR A 40 5.24 -6.69 -10.20
N ALA A 41 4.05 -6.10 -10.12
CA ALA A 41 3.48 -5.32 -11.21
C ALA A 41 4.35 -4.10 -11.57
N VAL A 42 4.85 -3.36 -10.58
CA VAL A 42 5.72 -2.19 -10.81
C VAL A 42 7.08 -2.59 -11.36
N THR A 43 7.65 -3.69 -10.86
CA THR A 43 8.92 -4.23 -11.37
C THR A 43 8.77 -4.64 -12.83
N GLN A 44 7.69 -5.33 -13.17
CA GLN A 44 7.38 -5.71 -14.54
C GLN A 44 7.24 -4.49 -15.45
N ARG A 45 6.52 -3.45 -15.02
CA ARG A 45 6.41 -2.19 -15.79
C ARG A 45 7.75 -1.50 -15.98
N LEU A 46 8.62 -1.48 -14.96
CA LEU A 46 9.96 -0.90 -15.09
C LEU A 46 10.85 -1.69 -16.07
N ILE A 47 10.67 -3.01 -16.17
CA ILE A 47 11.34 -3.86 -17.15
C ILE A 47 10.79 -3.62 -18.56
N ASP A 48 9.47 -3.57 -18.71
CA ASP A 48 8.79 -3.40 -20.00
C ASP A 48 8.95 -1.98 -20.57
N GLY A 49 9.11 -0.99 -19.68
CA GLY A 49 9.20 0.41 -20.04
C GLY A 49 7.84 1.07 -20.31
N PRO A 50 7.83 2.34 -20.75
CA PRO A 50 6.62 3.05 -21.11
C PRO A 50 5.94 2.41 -22.33
N MET A 51 4.61 2.49 -22.38
CA MET A 51 3.84 2.00 -23.51
C MET A 51 4.20 2.78 -24.77
N THR A 52 4.23 2.10 -25.91
CA THR A 52 4.40 2.77 -27.20
C THR A 52 3.16 3.61 -27.52
N GLN A 53 3.33 4.61 -28.39
CA GLN A 53 2.22 5.49 -28.75
C GLN A 53 1.03 4.71 -29.36
N VAL A 54 1.29 3.67 -30.15
CA VAL A 54 0.24 2.81 -30.72
C VAL A 54 -0.52 2.06 -29.63
N GLN A 55 0.18 1.48 -28.66
CA GLN A 55 -0.44 0.77 -27.53
C GLN A 55 -1.28 1.72 -26.67
N LEU A 56 -0.74 2.92 -26.43
CA LEU A 56 -1.42 3.95 -25.65
C LEU A 56 -2.69 4.40 -26.38
N GLU A 57 -2.62 4.70 -27.67
CA GLU A 57 -3.79 5.09 -28.48
C GLU A 57 -4.86 4.01 -28.53
N GLN A 58 -4.47 2.74 -28.67
CA GLN A 58 -5.40 1.60 -28.61
C GLN A 58 -6.12 1.51 -27.26
N GLN A 59 -5.38 1.65 -26.16
CA GLN A 59 -5.95 1.62 -24.81
C GLN A 59 -6.91 2.80 -24.57
N MET A 60 -6.53 4.01 -25.00
CA MET A 60 -7.38 5.19 -24.85
C MET A 60 -8.63 5.11 -25.71
N SER A 61 -8.52 4.60 -26.95
CA SER A 61 -9.67 4.40 -27.83
C SER A 61 -10.65 3.39 -27.27
N ALA A 62 -10.17 2.32 -26.64
CA ALA A 62 -11.03 1.34 -25.97
C ALA A 62 -11.80 1.99 -24.81
N LEU A 63 -11.12 2.77 -23.97
CA LEU A 63 -11.74 3.46 -22.84
C LEU A 63 -12.80 4.47 -23.29
N TYR A 64 -12.54 5.23 -24.36
CA TYR A 64 -13.53 6.13 -24.95
C TYR A 64 -14.74 5.38 -25.53
N GLY A 65 -14.51 4.25 -26.21
CA GLY A 65 -15.57 3.41 -26.74
C GLY A 65 -16.50 2.89 -25.65
N GLU A 66 -15.95 2.37 -24.56
CA GLU A 66 -16.71 1.92 -23.40
C GLU A 66 -17.49 3.07 -22.74
N THR A 67 -16.86 4.24 -22.60
CA THR A 67 -17.51 5.42 -22.01
C THR A 67 -18.67 5.91 -22.88
N GLN A 68 -18.50 5.92 -24.21
CA GLN A 68 -19.57 6.33 -25.12
C GLN A 68 -20.78 5.41 -25.05
N ILE A 69 -20.57 4.09 -24.90
CA ILE A 69 -21.66 3.13 -24.71
C ILE A 69 -22.44 3.46 -23.43
N LEU A 70 -21.74 3.74 -22.32
CA LEU A 70 -22.38 4.10 -21.04
C LEU A 70 -23.16 5.41 -21.12
N VAL A 71 -22.60 6.44 -21.77
CA VAL A 71 -23.31 7.72 -21.97
C VAL A 71 -24.56 7.51 -22.82
N ASN A 72 -24.47 6.72 -23.89
CA ASN A 72 -25.63 6.37 -24.72
C ASN A 72 -26.70 5.55 -23.96
N GLN A 73 -26.30 4.84 -22.90
CA GLN A 73 -27.20 4.10 -22.01
C GLN A 73 -27.76 4.95 -20.85
N GLY A 74 -27.47 6.25 -20.83
CA GLY A 74 -28.02 7.20 -19.85
C GLY A 74 -27.07 7.59 -18.72
N ALA A 75 -25.78 7.26 -18.80
CA ALA A 75 -24.79 7.82 -17.88
C ALA A 75 -24.65 9.34 -18.06
N SER A 76 -24.37 10.04 -16.94
CA SER A 76 -24.17 11.50 -16.95
C SER A 76 -23.06 11.91 -17.93
N PRO A 77 -23.21 13.02 -18.69
CA PRO A 77 -22.13 13.57 -19.52
C PRO A 77 -20.82 13.82 -18.76
N GLU A 78 -20.88 13.99 -17.44
CA GLU A 78 -19.71 14.14 -16.55
C GLU A 78 -18.80 12.89 -16.55
N TYR A 79 -19.32 11.72 -16.90
CA TYR A 79 -18.51 10.52 -17.12
C TYR A 79 -17.53 10.71 -18.27
N MET A 80 -17.95 11.37 -19.35
CA MET A 80 -17.06 11.63 -20.49
C MET A 80 -15.91 12.57 -20.11
N GLN A 81 -16.19 13.62 -19.31
CA GLN A 81 -15.17 14.52 -18.81
C GLN A 81 -14.19 13.81 -17.86
N SER A 82 -14.69 12.91 -17.02
CA SER A 82 -13.85 12.10 -16.14
C SER A 82 -12.94 11.17 -16.94
N THR A 83 -13.47 10.53 -17.98
CA THR A 83 -12.67 9.71 -18.91
C THR A 83 -11.59 10.52 -19.61
N GLN A 84 -11.90 11.74 -20.07
CA GLN A 84 -10.89 12.62 -20.68
C GLN A 84 -9.75 12.91 -19.71
N LYS A 85 -10.04 13.24 -18.45
CA LYS A 85 -9.02 13.43 -17.41
C LYS A 85 -8.18 12.17 -17.16
N ILE A 86 -8.81 10.99 -17.13
CA ILE A 86 -8.11 9.70 -17.00
C ILE A 86 -7.13 9.52 -18.16
N VAL A 87 -7.58 9.78 -19.39
CA VAL A 87 -6.77 9.65 -20.61
C VAL A 87 -5.58 10.62 -20.60
N GLU A 88 -5.83 11.89 -20.29
CA GLU A 88 -4.78 12.91 -20.24
C GLU A 88 -3.76 12.62 -19.14
N ASN A 89 -4.22 12.22 -17.95
CA ASN A 89 -3.34 11.79 -16.86
C ASN A 89 -2.52 10.56 -17.25
N SER A 90 -3.13 9.58 -17.94
CA SER A 90 -2.42 8.37 -18.39
C SER A 90 -1.35 8.70 -19.44
N ARG A 91 -1.63 9.62 -20.37
CA ARG A 91 -0.63 10.13 -21.33
C ARG A 91 0.51 10.84 -20.62
N TYR A 92 0.20 11.71 -19.67
CA TYR A 92 1.20 12.43 -18.90
C TYR A 92 2.10 11.47 -18.12
N ILE A 93 1.51 10.51 -17.39
CA ILE A 93 2.27 9.50 -16.64
C ILE A 93 3.16 8.67 -17.57
N ASN A 94 2.65 8.24 -18.73
CA ASN A 94 3.42 7.40 -19.64
C ASN A 94 4.58 8.14 -20.31
N ASN A 95 4.36 9.39 -20.73
CA ASN A 95 5.31 10.09 -21.59
C ASN A 95 6.28 10.98 -20.82
N GLU A 96 5.85 11.62 -19.73
CA GLU A 96 6.63 12.65 -19.03
C GLU A 96 7.27 12.13 -17.75
N VAL A 97 6.52 11.35 -16.96
CA VAL A 97 6.92 11.01 -15.58
C VAL A 97 6.95 9.51 -15.30
N PHE A 98 7.04 8.66 -16.32
CA PHE A 98 6.92 7.21 -16.18
C PHE A 98 7.89 6.64 -15.15
N TYR A 99 9.18 6.90 -15.32
CA TYR A 99 10.21 6.39 -14.42
C TYR A 99 10.09 6.99 -13.03
N LEU A 100 9.87 8.31 -12.94
CA LEU A 100 9.72 9.00 -11.66
C LEU A 100 8.53 8.46 -10.85
N SER A 101 7.39 8.26 -11.51
CA SER A 101 6.17 7.70 -10.91
C SER A 101 6.40 6.26 -10.43
N ASN A 102 6.97 5.39 -11.27
CA ASN A 102 7.21 4.00 -10.91
C ASN A 102 8.31 3.85 -9.83
N TYR A 103 9.37 4.65 -9.85
CA TYR A 103 10.38 4.64 -8.78
C TYR A 103 9.84 5.18 -7.46
N SER A 104 9.00 6.21 -7.49
CA SER A 104 8.32 6.73 -6.30
C SER A 104 7.39 5.69 -5.69
N LEU A 105 6.64 4.98 -6.54
CA LEU A 105 5.79 3.87 -6.11
C LEU A 105 6.62 2.72 -5.54
N LEU A 106 7.74 2.36 -6.17
CA LEU A 106 8.66 1.34 -5.68
C LEU A 106 9.21 1.69 -4.28
N GLY A 107 9.67 2.94 -4.10
CA GLY A 107 10.12 3.45 -2.80
C GLY A 107 9.02 3.38 -1.74
N THR A 108 7.79 3.72 -2.12
CA THR A 108 6.62 3.60 -1.24
C THR A 108 6.37 2.16 -0.83
N LEU A 109 6.43 1.20 -1.75
CA LEU A 109 6.24 -0.22 -1.46
C LEU A 109 7.32 -0.77 -0.52
N ILE A 110 8.56 -0.30 -0.62
CA ILE A 110 9.65 -0.67 0.31
C ILE A 110 9.30 -0.20 1.73
N VAL A 111 8.83 1.04 1.89
CA VAL A 111 8.36 1.55 3.20
C VAL A 111 7.20 0.70 3.73
N GLY A 112 6.27 0.30 2.85
CA GLY A 112 5.17 -0.61 3.18
C GLY A 112 5.65 -2.00 3.65
N LEU A 113 6.63 -2.59 2.96
CA LEU A 113 7.23 -3.87 3.36
C LEU A 113 7.89 -3.78 4.74
N ILE A 114 8.66 -2.73 4.99
CA ILE A 114 9.32 -2.49 6.28
C ILE A 114 8.27 -2.37 7.39
N SER A 115 7.19 -1.63 7.14
CA SER A 115 6.08 -1.51 8.07
C SER A 115 5.47 -2.86 8.41
N VAL A 116 5.08 -3.65 7.40
CA VAL A 116 4.46 -4.97 7.60
C VAL A 116 5.42 -5.93 8.27
N PHE A 117 6.72 -5.90 7.94
CA PHE A 117 7.75 -6.69 8.61
C PHE A 117 7.83 -6.36 10.11
N LEU A 118 7.92 -5.07 10.48
CA LEU A 118 7.93 -4.65 11.88
C LEU A 118 6.65 -5.04 12.62
N MET A 119 5.49 -4.89 11.98
CA MET A 119 4.21 -5.29 12.55
C MET A 119 4.09 -6.82 12.68
N PHE A 120 4.73 -7.58 11.79
CA PHE A 120 4.82 -9.02 11.90
C PHE A 120 5.54 -9.42 13.19
N PHE A 121 6.62 -8.75 13.60
CA PHE A 121 7.25 -9.01 14.90
C PHE A 121 6.48 -8.42 16.10
N GLY A 122 5.36 -7.74 15.87
CA GLY A 122 4.54 -7.15 16.93
C GLY A 122 5.12 -5.85 17.48
N PHE A 123 5.97 -5.16 16.72
CA PHE A 123 6.48 -3.84 17.08
C PHE A 123 5.51 -2.73 16.68
N LYS A 124 5.11 -1.89 17.64
CA LYS A 124 4.20 -0.76 17.40
C LYS A 124 4.76 0.30 16.45
N ILE A 125 6.09 0.44 16.37
CA ILE A 125 6.73 1.34 15.41
C ILE A 125 6.34 1.00 13.96
N GLY A 126 6.02 -0.27 13.67
CA GLY A 126 5.51 -0.69 12.37
C GLY A 126 4.20 -0.01 11.98
N LEU A 127 3.33 0.32 12.95
CA LEU A 127 2.09 1.08 12.71
C LEU A 127 2.37 2.52 12.28
N CYS A 128 3.36 3.17 12.91
CA CYS A 128 3.77 4.52 12.53
C CYS A 128 4.36 4.54 11.11
N VAL A 129 5.19 3.54 10.77
CA VAL A 129 5.71 3.38 9.40
C VAL A 129 4.57 3.08 8.42
N TYR A 130 3.53 2.35 8.84
CA TYR A 130 2.34 2.07 8.00
C TYR A 130 1.58 3.35 7.64
N LEU A 131 1.46 4.28 8.61
CA LEU A 131 0.84 5.58 8.39
C LEU A 131 1.64 6.39 7.35
N VAL A 132 2.97 6.41 7.47
CA VAL A 132 3.83 7.07 6.47
C VAL A 132 3.64 6.42 5.09
N TYR A 133 3.69 5.08 5.00
CA TYR A 133 3.41 4.33 3.77
C TYR A 133 2.05 4.69 3.16
N SER A 134 1.02 4.87 3.98
CA SER A 134 -0.34 5.17 3.53
C SER A 134 -0.51 6.57 2.93
N ILE A 135 0.23 7.55 3.46
CA ILE A 135 0.12 8.95 3.02
C ILE A 135 1.06 9.25 1.85
N LEU A 136 2.17 8.51 1.74
CA LEU A 136 3.21 8.75 0.73
C LEU A 136 2.68 8.79 -0.72
N PRO A 137 1.79 7.89 -1.19
CA PRO A 137 1.24 7.95 -2.53
C PRO A 137 0.54 9.28 -2.85
N ILE A 138 -0.19 9.83 -1.87
CA ILE A 138 -0.90 11.09 -2.01
C ILE A 138 0.12 12.22 -2.16
N ILE A 139 1.12 12.27 -1.27
CA ILE A 139 2.20 13.27 -1.35
C ILE A 139 2.89 13.20 -2.71
N THR A 140 3.30 12.01 -3.15
CA THR A 140 4.01 11.84 -4.42
C THR A 140 3.14 12.24 -5.62
N MET A 141 1.83 11.97 -5.58
CA MET A 141 0.91 12.36 -6.65
C MET A 141 0.85 13.88 -6.81
N TYR A 142 0.75 14.63 -5.70
CA TYR A 142 0.72 16.11 -5.76
C TYR A 142 2.08 16.73 -6.13
N LEU A 143 3.18 16.01 -5.96
CA LEU A 143 4.51 16.48 -6.36
C LEU A 143 4.81 16.22 -7.85
N ILE A 144 4.27 15.13 -8.41
CA ILE A 144 4.60 14.66 -9.75
C ILE A 144 3.53 15.07 -10.77
N THR A 145 2.26 15.06 -10.40
CA THR A 145 1.14 15.28 -11.33
C THR A 145 0.65 16.73 -11.29
N PRO A 146 0.49 17.41 -12.45
CA PRO A 146 -0.12 18.73 -12.51
C PRO A 146 -1.53 18.76 -11.92
N ALA A 147 -1.87 19.83 -11.19
CA ALA A 147 -3.13 19.94 -10.44
C ALA A 147 -4.39 19.71 -11.31
N GLY A 148 -4.38 20.11 -12.58
CA GLY A 148 -5.51 19.91 -13.50
C GLY A 148 -5.75 18.46 -13.92
N LEU A 149 -4.75 17.58 -13.77
CA LEU A 149 -4.79 16.17 -14.13
C LEU A 149 -4.99 15.25 -12.91
N ILE A 150 -5.03 15.81 -11.71
CA ILE A 150 -5.24 15.06 -10.49
C ILE A 150 -6.69 14.56 -10.45
N LEU A 151 -6.84 13.25 -10.26
CA LEU A 151 -8.14 12.63 -10.04
C LEU A 151 -8.44 12.59 -8.54
N GLU A 152 -9.53 13.25 -8.14
CA GLU A 152 -9.93 13.34 -6.73
C GLU A 152 -10.47 11.99 -6.19
N THR A 153 -11.23 11.26 -7.01
CA THR A 153 -11.87 10.00 -6.61
C THR A 153 -10.87 8.95 -6.12
N PRO A 154 -9.76 8.64 -6.85
CA PRO A 154 -8.74 7.72 -6.35
C PRO A 154 -8.09 8.18 -5.04
N ILE A 155 -7.87 9.48 -4.85
CA ILE A 155 -7.29 10.02 -3.61
C ILE A 155 -8.21 9.73 -2.43
N LEU A 156 -9.51 9.96 -2.58
CA LEU A 156 -10.50 9.67 -1.53
C LEU A 156 -10.55 8.17 -1.20
N ILE A 157 -10.52 7.30 -2.22
CA ILE A 157 -10.53 5.84 -2.02
C ILE A 157 -9.27 5.39 -1.27
N ILE A 158 -8.10 5.91 -1.65
CA ILE A 158 -6.82 5.60 -0.98
C ILE A 158 -6.87 6.08 0.48
N ALA A 159 -7.20 7.35 0.71
CA ALA A 159 -7.26 7.94 2.04
C ALA A 159 -8.24 7.19 2.96
N PHE A 160 -9.44 6.88 2.44
CA PHE A 160 -10.45 6.14 3.18
C PHE A 160 -9.98 4.72 3.52
N SER A 161 -9.45 3.98 2.53
CA SER A 161 -8.96 2.61 2.73
C SER A 161 -7.80 2.57 3.73
N SER A 162 -6.88 3.55 3.65
CA SER A 162 -5.79 3.71 4.60
C SER A 162 -6.28 3.97 6.03
N ALA A 163 -7.28 4.85 6.19
CA ALA A 163 -7.88 5.13 7.50
C ALA A 163 -8.53 3.88 8.11
N VAL A 164 -9.30 3.13 7.30
CA VAL A 164 -9.93 1.87 7.73
C VAL A 164 -8.88 0.85 8.16
N LEU A 165 -7.83 0.63 7.35
CA LEU A 165 -6.79 -0.34 7.66
C LEU A 165 -6.00 0.05 8.91
N LEU A 166 -5.65 1.32 9.06
CA LEU A 166 -4.95 1.81 10.24
C LEU A 166 -5.78 1.63 11.52
N PHE A 167 -7.08 1.90 11.45
CA PHE A 167 -8.01 1.66 12.55
C PHE A 167 -8.06 0.17 12.92
N LEU A 168 -8.18 -0.72 11.92
CA LEU A 168 -8.20 -2.17 12.13
C LEU A 168 -6.88 -2.69 12.71
N TYR A 169 -5.73 -2.19 12.24
CA TYR A 169 -4.42 -2.53 12.81
C TYR A 169 -4.31 -2.08 14.27
N THR A 170 -4.80 -0.88 14.59
CA THR A 170 -4.82 -0.38 15.97
C THR A 170 -5.60 -1.32 16.89
N ILE A 171 -6.80 -1.77 16.47
CA ILE A 171 -7.58 -2.77 17.21
C ILE A 171 -6.81 -4.09 17.35
N GLY A 172 -6.16 -4.54 16.28
CA GLY A 172 -5.34 -5.76 16.28
C GLY A 172 -4.17 -5.70 17.28
N PHE A 173 -3.50 -4.55 17.36
CA PHE A 173 -2.39 -4.32 18.30
C PHE A 173 -2.86 -4.20 19.75
N ASN A 174 -4.00 -3.54 20.01
CA ASN A 174 -4.55 -3.46 21.36
C ASN A 174 -4.86 -4.86 21.93
N LYS A 175 -5.45 -5.75 21.11
CA LYS A 175 -5.68 -7.15 21.49
C LYS A 175 -4.40 -7.93 21.72
N LEU A 176 -3.33 -7.63 20.98
CA LEU A 176 -2.02 -8.25 21.19
C LEU A 176 -1.43 -7.81 22.54
N ASP A 177 -1.57 -6.54 22.91
CA ASP A 177 -1.10 -6.03 24.20
C ASP A 177 -1.87 -6.63 25.37
N GLU A 178 -3.20 -6.77 25.26
CA GLU A 178 -4.04 -7.44 26.26
C GLU A 178 -3.58 -8.89 26.48
N ALA A 179 -3.33 -9.63 25.39
CA ALA A 179 -2.83 -11.01 25.48
C ALA A 179 -1.45 -11.09 26.13
N LYS A 180 -0.54 -10.15 25.83
CA LYS A 180 0.79 -10.09 26.47
C LYS A 180 0.69 -9.78 27.97
N LYS A 181 -0.20 -8.86 28.37
CA LYS A 181 -0.44 -8.55 29.79
C LYS A 181 -0.98 -9.75 30.54
N ALA A 182 -1.94 -10.48 29.96
CA ALA A 182 -2.52 -11.69 30.56
C ALA A 182 -1.51 -12.86 30.68
N ALA A 183 -0.52 -12.94 29.79
CA ALA A 183 0.52 -13.97 29.86
C ALA A 183 1.62 -13.68 30.91
N ASN A 184 1.74 -12.41 31.34
CA ASN A 184 2.75 -11.95 32.30
C ASN A 184 2.17 -11.73 33.72
N ALA A 185 0.88 -11.98 33.92
CA ALA A 185 0.16 -11.86 35.20
C ALA A 185 -0.08 -13.24 35.80
#